data_AF-A0A1I5SI14-F1
#
_entry.id   AF-A0A1I5SI14-F1
#
_cell.length_a   1.000
_cell.length_b   1.000
_cell.length_c   1.000
_cell.angle_alpha   90.00
_cell.angle_beta   90.00
_cell.angle_gamma   90.00
#
_symmetry.space_group_name_H-M   'P 1'
#
loop_
_entity.id
_entity.type
_entity.pdbx_description
1 polymer ?
#
loop_
_entity_poly.entity_id
_entity_poly.type
_entity_poly.pdbx_seq_one_letter_code
_entity_poly.pdbx_strand_id
1 'polypeptide(L)'
;MVVRTALGAGMPLAGTGCAMAPDMLRRIAAARGGDPFDSDSLVEDYELGLRIAEFGGRALFARVDDASGATVAVRAYFPDTVDAAVRQKARWMTGIALAGWDRTGWARPLALPDHWMRARDRRAPLAVLVLAAAYLALVLWGVSAVSHWLAGTQAQEPSDGVAALLPGNAVLLLWRIGMRAAITRQVYGWREACWSVPRLLVGNYIALLAARRAVWRYVTMLRGGAVTWDKTQHHFPDVAAIDATKRPTL
;
A
#
# COMPACT_ATOMS: atom_id res chain seq x y z
N MET A 1 0.63 9.63 -4.53
CA MET A 1 -0.54 10.43 -4.91
C MET A 1 -0.15 11.79 -5.45
N VAL A 2 0.55 12.66 -4.71
CA VAL A 2 1.01 13.97 -5.23
C VAL A 2 1.79 13.87 -6.55
N VAL A 3 2.80 13.00 -6.62
CA VAL A 3 3.57 12.76 -7.86
C VAL A 3 2.67 12.24 -8.99
N ARG A 4 1.67 11.42 -8.65
CA ARG A 4 0.73 10.88 -9.65
C ARG A 4 -0.18 11.99 -10.21
N THR A 5 -0.66 12.89 -9.36
CA THR A 5 -1.37 14.11 -9.78
C THR A 5 -0.52 14.95 -10.73
N ALA A 6 0.74 15.21 -10.35
CA ALA A 6 1.65 16.04 -11.14
C ALA A 6 1.94 15.46 -12.54
N LEU A 7 1.93 14.13 -12.65
CA LEU A 7 2.10 13.43 -13.92
C LEU A 7 0.81 13.32 -14.75
N GLY A 8 -0.34 13.71 -14.21
CA GLY A 8 -1.64 13.59 -14.89
C GLY A 8 -2.11 12.15 -15.11
N ALA A 9 -1.48 11.17 -14.46
CA ALA A 9 -1.81 9.75 -14.63
C ALA A 9 -3.11 9.39 -13.88
N GLY A 10 -3.81 8.35 -14.36
CA GLY A 10 -5.04 7.84 -13.77
C GLY A 10 -4.91 7.53 -12.28
N MET A 11 -5.81 8.11 -11.49
CA MET A 11 -5.75 8.07 -10.03
C MET A 11 -6.73 7.04 -9.47
N PRO A 12 -6.27 5.98 -8.79
CA PRO A 12 -7.16 5.07 -8.08
C PRO A 12 -7.80 5.79 -6.91
N LEU A 13 -9.03 5.40 -6.60
CA LEU A 13 -9.73 5.89 -5.42
C LEU A 13 -9.45 4.97 -4.23
N ALA A 14 -9.61 5.52 -3.03
CA ALA A 14 -9.34 4.82 -1.77
C ALA A 14 -10.62 4.41 -1.02
N GLY A 15 -11.77 4.47 -1.70
CA GLY A 15 -13.10 4.12 -1.17
C GLY A 15 -13.66 5.10 -0.14
N THR A 16 -12.82 5.96 0.44
CA THR A 16 -13.18 6.99 1.42
C THR A 16 -12.44 8.29 1.13
N GLY A 17 -12.97 9.43 1.60
CA GLY A 17 -12.34 10.74 1.42
C GLY A 17 -12.23 11.18 -0.04
N CYS A 18 -13.14 10.71 -0.89
CA CYS A 18 -13.17 11.01 -2.33
C CYS A 18 -14.44 11.79 -2.67
N ALA A 19 -14.30 12.81 -3.53
CA ALA A 19 -15.42 13.51 -4.15
C ALA A 19 -15.43 13.18 -5.64
N MET A 20 -16.61 12.90 -6.19
CA MET A 20 -16.77 12.46 -7.58
C MET A 20 -17.87 13.27 -8.26
N ALA A 21 -17.63 13.64 -9.51
CA ALA A 21 -18.64 14.31 -10.32
C ALA A 21 -19.80 13.34 -10.64
N PRO A 22 -21.06 13.66 -10.28
CA PRO A 22 -22.20 12.76 -10.53
C PRO A 22 -22.36 12.38 -12.00
N ASP A 23 -22.07 13.31 -12.92
CA ASP A 23 -22.16 13.04 -14.36
C ASP A 23 -21.15 11.99 -14.84
N MET A 24 -19.94 11.97 -14.27
CA MET A 24 -18.95 10.95 -14.58
C MET A 24 -19.39 9.58 -14.09
N LEU A 25 -19.95 9.49 -12.87
CA LEU A 25 -20.49 8.23 -12.35
C LEU A 25 -21.64 7.71 -13.23
N ARG A 26 -22.57 8.58 -13.64
CA ARG A 26 -23.67 8.20 -14.54
C ARG A 26 -23.17 7.70 -15.89
N ARG A 27 -22.13 8.31 -16.46
CA ARG A 27 -21.51 7.83 -17.72
C ARG A 27 -20.88 6.45 -17.57
N ILE A 28 -20.17 6.21 -16.47
CA ILE A 28 -19.54 4.90 -16.19
C ILE A 28 -20.60 3.83 -15.95
N ALA A 29 -21.64 4.15 -15.17
CA ALA A 29 -22.79 3.30 -14.92
C ALA A 29 -23.48 2.87 -16.23
N ALA A 30 -23.80 3.84 -17.10
CA ALA A 30 -24.43 3.57 -18.40
C ALA A 30 -23.56 2.66 -19.29
N ALA A 31 -22.25 2.89 -19.33
CA ALA A 31 -21.33 2.05 -20.10
C ALA A 31 -21.18 0.62 -19.54
N ARG A 32 -21.47 0.42 -18.26
CA ARG A 32 -21.49 -0.90 -17.59
C ARG A 32 -22.86 -1.59 -17.66
N GLY A 33 -23.89 -0.91 -18.18
CA GLY A 33 -25.25 -1.44 -18.20
C GLY A 33 -25.92 -1.50 -16.83
N GLY A 34 -25.51 -0.66 -15.88
CA GLY A 34 -26.02 -0.70 -14.50
C GLY A 34 -25.16 0.10 -13.54
N ASP A 35 -24.69 -0.53 -12.46
CA ASP A 35 -23.97 0.17 -11.40
C ASP A 35 -22.56 0.63 -11.82
N PRO A 36 -22.10 1.80 -11.33
CA PRO A 36 -20.76 2.32 -11.64
C PRO A 36 -19.65 1.52 -10.95
N PHE A 37 -19.96 0.82 -9.85
CA PHE A 37 -19.04 -0.05 -9.12
C PHE A 37 -19.27 -1.50 -9.53
N ASP A 38 -18.17 -2.25 -9.63
CA ASP A 38 -18.23 -3.66 -9.99
C ASP A 38 -18.36 -4.52 -8.73
N SER A 39 -19.49 -5.22 -8.57
CA SER A 39 -19.73 -6.09 -7.41
C SER A 39 -18.78 -7.29 -7.34
N ASP A 40 -18.20 -7.70 -8.46
CA ASP A 40 -17.26 -8.81 -8.52
C ASP A 40 -15.79 -8.35 -8.31
N SER A 41 -15.57 -7.04 -8.13
CA SER A 41 -14.24 -6.51 -7.82
C SER A 41 -13.95 -6.55 -6.32
N LEU A 42 -12.74 -7.00 -5.97
CA LEU A 42 -12.21 -6.91 -4.60
C LEU A 42 -11.73 -5.49 -4.24
N VAL A 43 -11.61 -4.61 -5.23
CA VAL A 43 -11.06 -3.25 -5.15
C VAL A 43 -11.82 -2.34 -6.14
N GLU A 44 -13.14 -2.31 -5.99
CA GLU A 44 -14.06 -1.61 -6.88
C GLU A 44 -13.75 -0.10 -6.97
N ASP A 45 -13.26 0.47 -5.88
CA ASP A 45 -12.81 1.86 -5.76
C ASP A 45 -11.55 2.14 -6.59
N TYR A 46 -10.56 1.25 -6.52
CA TYR A 46 -9.35 1.31 -7.32
C TYR A 46 -9.69 1.26 -8.81
N GLU A 47 -10.53 0.31 -9.23
CA GLU A 47 -10.96 0.14 -10.62
C GLU A 47 -11.73 1.36 -11.13
N LEU A 48 -12.67 1.88 -10.33
CA LEU A 48 -13.44 3.07 -10.69
C LEU A 48 -12.51 4.26 -10.98
N GLY A 49 -11.51 4.49 -10.13
CA GLY A 49 -10.55 5.58 -10.32
C GLY A 49 -9.78 5.50 -11.63
N LEU A 50 -9.37 4.29 -12.04
CA LEU A 50 -8.72 4.08 -13.34
C LEU A 50 -9.70 4.26 -14.51
N ARG A 51 -10.95 3.79 -14.37
CA ARG A 51 -11.99 3.98 -15.39
C ARG A 51 -12.33 5.46 -15.62
N ILE A 52 -12.33 6.29 -14.57
CA ILE A 52 -12.52 7.74 -14.74
C ILE A 52 -11.51 8.30 -15.75
N ALA A 53 -10.24 7.92 -15.66
CA ALA A 53 -9.21 8.35 -16.60
C ALA A 53 -9.43 7.80 -18.03
N GLU A 54 -9.90 6.56 -18.15
CA GLU A 54 -10.23 5.94 -19.44
C GLU A 54 -11.39 6.68 -20.17
N PHE A 55 -12.32 7.26 -19.41
CA PHE A 55 -13.41 8.11 -19.89
C PHE A 55 -13.00 9.58 -20.12
N GLY A 56 -11.70 9.89 -20.02
CA GLY A 56 -11.15 11.24 -20.20
C GLY A 56 -11.34 12.16 -18.98
N GLY A 57 -11.74 11.60 -17.84
CA GLY A 57 -11.82 12.32 -16.58
C GLY A 57 -10.45 12.64 -16.02
N ARG A 58 -10.38 13.71 -15.23
CA ARG A 58 -9.18 14.08 -14.47
C ARG A 58 -9.45 13.88 -12.99
N ALA A 59 -8.45 13.39 -12.28
CA ALA A 59 -8.49 13.22 -10.83
C ALA A 59 -7.22 13.82 -10.22
N LEU A 60 -7.37 14.39 -9.03
CA LEU A 60 -6.26 14.99 -8.29
C LEU A 60 -6.33 14.59 -6.83
N PHE A 61 -5.16 14.45 -6.22
CA PHE A 61 -5.04 14.31 -4.78
C PHE A 61 -5.04 15.70 -4.14
N ALA A 62 -6.15 16.07 -3.51
CA ALA A 62 -6.31 17.35 -2.83
C ALA A 62 -5.84 17.22 -1.37
N ARG A 63 -4.92 18.10 -0.96
CA ARG A 63 -4.67 18.39 0.45
C ARG A 63 -5.35 19.71 0.75
N VAL A 64 -6.39 19.67 1.58
CA VAL A 64 -7.21 20.83 1.94
C VAL A 64 -7.16 20.96 3.45
N ASP A 65 -7.04 22.19 3.93
CA ASP A 65 -7.16 22.52 5.34
C ASP A 65 -8.54 23.14 5.60
N ASP A 66 -9.14 22.85 6.76
CA ASP A 66 -10.41 23.44 7.18
C ASP A 66 -10.24 24.90 7.64
N ALA A 67 -11.33 25.56 8.01
CA ALA A 67 -11.30 26.96 8.47
C ALA A 67 -10.44 27.18 9.73
N SER A 68 -10.13 26.12 10.48
CA SER A 68 -9.25 26.15 11.65
C SER A 68 -7.77 25.91 11.30
N GLY A 69 -7.45 25.71 10.02
CA GLY A 69 -6.11 25.37 9.54
C GLY A 69 -5.75 23.89 9.73
N ALA A 70 -6.71 23.03 10.09
CA ALA A 70 -6.47 21.60 10.27
C ALA A 70 -6.68 20.85 8.95
N THR A 71 -5.73 19.97 8.59
CA THR A 71 -5.86 19.17 7.37
C THR A 71 -7.08 18.26 7.40
N VAL A 72 -7.91 18.37 6.37
CA VAL A 72 -9.09 17.53 6.12
C VAL A 72 -8.62 16.13 5.75
N ALA A 73 -8.92 15.16 6.62
CA ALA A 73 -8.54 13.77 6.42
C ALA A 73 -9.55 12.82 7.06
N VAL A 74 -9.75 11.66 6.44
CA VAL A 74 -10.47 10.55 7.07
C VAL A 74 -9.56 9.94 8.14
N ARG A 75 -10.03 9.91 9.39
CA ARG A 75 -9.33 9.29 10.50
C ARG A 75 -9.98 7.95 10.80
N ALA A 76 -9.23 6.86 10.67
CA ALA A 76 -9.69 5.52 11.01
C ALA A 76 -8.50 4.72 11.58
N TYR A 77 -8.78 3.83 12.51
CA TYR A 77 -7.77 2.92 13.03
C TYR A 77 -7.47 1.81 12.02
N PHE A 78 -6.20 1.44 11.95
CA PHE A 78 -5.78 0.21 11.28
C PHE A 78 -6.22 -0.99 12.13
N PRO A 79 -6.51 -2.17 11.54
CA PRO A 79 -6.88 -3.34 12.32
C PRO A 79 -5.87 -3.65 13.42
N ASP A 80 -6.40 -3.95 14.60
CA ASP A 80 -5.66 -4.21 15.83
C ASP A 80 -5.21 -5.68 15.97
N THR A 81 -5.78 -6.59 15.17
CA THR A 81 -5.39 -7.99 15.11
C THR A 81 -4.60 -8.32 13.84
N VAL A 82 -3.62 -9.22 13.98
CA VAL A 82 -2.79 -9.71 12.86
C VAL A 82 -3.65 -10.28 11.75
N ASP A 83 -4.62 -11.12 12.11
CA ASP A 83 -5.48 -11.82 11.16
C ASP A 83 -6.36 -10.84 10.35
N ALA A 84 -6.95 -9.83 10.98
CA ALA A 84 -7.70 -8.79 10.27
C ALA A 84 -6.80 -7.95 9.35
N ALA A 85 -5.60 -7.55 9.81
CA ALA A 85 -4.64 -6.82 9.00
C ALA A 85 -4.15 -7.64 7.78
N VAL A 86 -3.92 -8.93 7.98
CA VAL A 86 -3.54 -9.88 6.92
C VAL A 86 -4.67 -10.04 5.91
N ARG A 87 -5.93 -10.20 6.34
CA ARG A 87 -7.08 -10.25 5.43
C ARG A 87 -7.20 -8.99 4.58
N GLN A 88 -7.15 -7.81 5.21
CA GLN A 88 -7.29 -6.53 4.52
C GLN A 88 -6.17 -6.35 3.48
N LYS A 89 -4.91 -6.58 3.86
CA LYS A 89 -3.77 -6.42 2.96
C LYS A 89 -3.74 -7.48 1.84
N ALA A 90 -4.17 -8.71 2.14
CA ALA A 90 -4.29 -9.77 1.15
C ALA A 90 -5.37 -9.45 0.10
N ARG A 91 -6.51 -8.85 0.51
CA ARG A 91 -7.56 -8.38 -0.41
C ARG A 91 -6.99 -7.39 -1.43
N TRP A 92 -6.28 -6.36 -0.96
CA TRP A 92 -5.66 -5.37 -1.84
C TRP A 92 -4.61 -5.98 -2.77
N MET A 93 -3.75 -6.86 -2.26
CA MET A 93 -2.74 -7.52 -3.10
C MET A 93 -3.39 -8.40 -4.18
N THR A 94 -4.44 -9.14 -3.83
CA THR A 94 -5.19 -9.97 -4.78
C THR A 94 -5.87 -9.10 -5.82
N GLY A 95 -6.63 -8.09 -5.40
CA GLY A 95 -7.41 -7.23 -6.29
C GLY A 95 -6.54 -6.34 -7.19
N ILE A 96 -5.47 -5.73 -6.67
CA ILE A 96 -4.65 -4.77 -7.44
C ILE A 96 -3.57 -5.47 -8.25
N ALA A 97 -2.80 -6.36 -7.61
CA ALA A 97 -1.56 -6.88 -8.17
C ALA A 97 -1.71 -8.22 -8.90
N LEU A 98 -2.75 -9.00 -8.60
CA LEU A 98 -3.01 -10.29 -9.23
C LEU A 98 -4.21 -10.20 -10.18
N ALA A 99 -5.44 -10.23 -9.64
CA ALA A 99 -6.69 -10.17 -10.40
C ALA A 99 -6.83 -8.88 -11.22
N GLY A 100 -6.25 -7.77 -10.74
CA GLY A 100 -6.30 -6.48 -11.40
C GLY A 100 -5.63 -6.46 -12.77
N TRP A 101 -4.76 -7.42 -13.07
CA TRP A 101 -4.16 -7.57 -14.40
C TRP A 101 -5.21 -7.86 -15.46
N ASP A 102 -6.08 -8.83 -15.19
CA ASP A 102 -7.13 -9.25 -16.12
C ASP A 102 -8.25 -8.23 -16.20
N ARG A 103 -8.55 -7.56 -15.08
CA ARG A 103 -9.69 -6.64 -14.97
C ARG A 103 -9.43 -5.23 -15.50
N THR A 104 -8.22 -4.72 -15.31
CA THR A 104 -7.87 -3.33 -15.70
C THR A 104 -6.79 -3.25 -16.77
N GLY A 105 -6.03 -4.32 -17.01
CA GLY A 105 -4.99 -4.36 -18.03
C GLY A 105 -3.91 -3.29 -17.85
N TRP A 106 -3.22 -2.97 -18.94
CA TRP A 106 -2.30 -1.83 -19.00
C TRP A 106 -2.96 -0.61 -19.60
N ALA A 107 -2.32 0.55 -19.43
CA ALA A 107 -2.81 1.78 -20.03
C ALA A 107 -2.62 1.76 -21.56
N ARG A 108 -3.13 2.80 -22.24
CA ARG A 108 -2.95 2.97 -23.70
C ARG A 108 -1.44 2.96 -24.05
N PRO A 109 -1.02 2.48 -25.24
CA PRO A 109 0.40 2.24 -25.57
C PRO A 109 1.37 3.42 -25.33
N LEU A 110 0.89 4.67 -25.37
CA LEU A 110 1.70 5.88 -25.18
C LEU A 110 1.53 6.56 -23.81
N ALA A 111 0.69 6.01 -22.92
CA ALA A 111 0.46 6.56 -21.59
C ALA A 111 1.56 6.11 -20.61
N LEU A 112 2.81 6.53 -20.87
CA LEU A 112 3.98 6.15 -20.06
C LEU A 112 3.80 6.43 -18.56
N PRO A 113 3.23 7.59 -18.13
CA PRO A 113 2.97 7.84 -16.72
C PRO A 113 2.04 6.80 -16.09
N ASP A 114 0.98 6.40 -16.78
CA ASP A 114 0.04 5.37 -16.33
C ASP A 114 0.68 3.99 -16.26
N HIS A 115 1.50 3.62 -17.24
CA HIS A 115 2.24 2.35 -17.20
C HIS A 115 3.16 2.28 -15.99
N TRP A 116 3.96 3.33 -15.76
CA TRP A 116 4.83 3.39 -14.58
C TRP A 116 4.04 3.30 -13.26
N MET A 117 2.91 4.00 -13.20
CA MET A 117 2.06 4.05 -12.03
C MET A 117 1.36 2.71 -11.73
N ARG A 118 0.82 2.04 -12.76
CA ARG A 118 0.24 0.69 -12.63
C ARG A 118 1.32 -0.34 -12.27
N ALA A 119 2.53 -0.26 -12.85
CA ALA A 119 3.65 -1.12 -12.48
C ALA A 119 4.03 -0.96 -11.01
N ARG A 120 4.07 0.30 -10.52
CA ARG A 120 4.34 0.60 -9.11
C ARG A 120 3.28 0.06 -8.16
N ASP A 121 2.00 0.10 -8.54
CA ASP A 121 0.91 -0.43 -7.71
C ASP A 121 0.98 -1.97 -7.63
N ARG A 122 1.34 -2.61 -8.74
CA ARG A 122 1.37 -4.08 -8.88
C ARG A 122 2.66 -4.73 -8.39
N ARG A 123 3.70 -3.97 -8.03
CA ARG A 123 4.99 -4.53 -7.56
C ARG A 123 4.93 -5.23 -6.19
N ALA A 124 3.81 -5.13 -5.47
CA ALA A 124 3.73 -5.60 -4.08
C ALA A 124 4.09 -7.08 -3.90
N PRO A 125 3.64 -8.05 -4.74
CA PRO A 125 4.04 -9.44 -4.62
C PRO A 125 5.55 -9.64 -4.78
N LEU A 126 6.16 -9.01 -5.79
CA LEU A 126 7.62 -9.05 -6.01
C LEU A 126 8.38 -8.48 -4.81
N ALA A 127 7.94 -7.35 -4.27
CA ALA A 127 8.56 -6.75 -3.10
C ALA A 127 8.52 -7.68 -1.87
N VAL A 128 7.46 -8.49 -1.71
CA VAL A 128 7.37 -9.46 -0.61
C VAL A 128 8.28 -10.67 -0.84
N LEU A 129 8.50 -11.11 -2.09
CA LEU A 129 9.50 -12.15 -2.38
C LEU A 129 10.92 -11.68 -2.03
N VAL A 130 11.28 -10.46 -2.43
CA VAL A 130 12.57 -9.86 -2.07
C VAL A 130 12.70 -9.72 -0.56
N LEU A 131 11.62 -9.32 0.13
CA LEU A 131 11.59 -9.22 1.59
C LEU A 131 11.80 -10.59 2.27
N ALA A 132 11.13 -11.64 1.78
CA ALA A 132 11.29 -13.00 2.29
C ALA A 132 12.72 -13.49 2.12
N ALA A 133 13.31 -13.29 0.93
CA ALA A 133 14.70 -13.62 0.65
C ALA A 133 15.66 -12.85 1.57
N ALA A 134 15.41 -11.55 1.82
CA ALA A 134 16.25 -10.74 2.71
C ALA A 134 16.21 -11.26 4.17
N TYR A 135 15.03 -11.61 4.69
CA TYR A 135 14.93 -12.19 6.04
C TYR A 135 15.57 -13.58 6.13
N LEU A 136 15.38 -14.42 5.10
CA LEU A 136 16.03 -15.73 5.05
C LEU A 136 17.56 -15.58 4.99
N ALA A 137 18.06 -14.67 4.15
CA ALA A 137 19.48 -14.36 4.06
C ALA A 137 20.04 -13.86 5.39
N LEU A 138 19.32 -12.99 6.11
CA LEU A 138 19.73 -12.51 7.43
C LEU A 138 19.86 -13.67 8.44
N VAL A 139 18.90 -14.60 8.46
CA VAL A 139 18.95 -15.78 9.33
C VAL A 139 20.11 -16.70 8.95
N LEU A 140 20.26 -17.04 7.67
CA LEU A 140 21.33 -17.91 7.19
C LEU A 140 22.71 -17.30 7.43
N TRP A 141 22.84 -15.99 7.28
CA TRP A 141 24.09 -15.28 7.55
C TRP A 141 24.43 -15.30 9.03
N GLY A 142 23.43 -15.12 9.92
CA GLY A 142 23.62 -15.28 11.36
C GLY A 142 24.03 -16.69 11.76
N VAL A 143 23.37 -17.72 11.21
CA VAL A 143 23.73 -19.14 11.43
C VAL A 143 25.15 -19.43 10.95
N SER A 144 25.51 -18.93 9.76
CA SER A 144 26.87 -19.06 9.21
C SER A 144 27.91 -18.40 10.12
N ALA A 145 27.66 -17.15 10.56
CA ALA A 145 28.56 -16.43 11.45
C ALA A 145 28.80 -17.18 12.77
N VAL A 146 27.74 -17.70 13.40
CA VAL A 146 27.85 -18.52 14.63
C VAL A 146 28.59 -19.83 14.36
N SER A 147 28.34 -20.48 13.23
CA SER A 147 28.99 -21.75 12.87
C SER A 147 30.50 -21.57 12.68
N HIS A 148 30.91 -20.50 11.98
CA HIS A 148 32.32 -20.15 11.79
C HIS A 148 33.00 -19.78 13.11
N TRP A 149 32.31 -19.00 13.97
CA TRP A 149 32.80 -18.67 15.30
C TRP A 149 33.05 -19.92 16.16
N LEU A 150 32.11 -20.87 16.18
CA LEU A 150 32.25 -22.14 16.90
C LEU A 150 33.35 -23.04 16.34
N ALA A 151 33.52 -23.06 15.02
CA ALA A 151 34.53 -23.86 14.34
C ALA A 151 35.92 -23.21 14.32
N GLY A 152 36.07 -21.97 14.82
CA GLY A 152 37.32 -21.20 14.72
C GLY A 152 37.74 -20.89 13.28
N THR A 153 36.81 -20.88 12.34
CA THR A 153 37.06 -20.59 10.92
C THR A 153 36.54 -19.21 10.54
N GLN A 154 36.99 -18.66 9.41
CA GLN A 154 36.50 -17.38 8.90
C GLN A 154 35.38 -17.60 7.88
N ALA A 155 34.34 -16.78 7.98
CA ALA A 155 33.29 -16.73 6.98
C ALA A 155 33.83 -16.11 5.68
N GLN A 156 33.33 -16.59 4.54
CA GLN A 156 33.67 -16.00 3.24
C GLN A 156 33.18 -14.55 3.18
N GLU A 157 34.06 -13.64 2.77
CA GLU A 157 33.70 -12.24 2.59
C GLU A 157 32.77 -12.06 1.38
N PRO A 158 31.82 -11.10 1.42
CA PRO A 158 31.03 -10.73 0.26
C PRO A 158 31.94 -10.25 -0.88
N SER A 159 31.55 -10.51 -2.13
CA SER A 159 32.26 -9.93 -3.27
C SER A 159 32.23 -8.40 -3.22
N ASP A 160 33.24 -7.75 -3.83
CA ASP A 160 33.36 -6.28 -3.87
C ASP A 160 32.07 -5.57 -4.31
N GLY A 161 31.37 -6.14 -5.29
CA GLY A 161 30.09 -5.62 -5.77
C GLY A 161 29.00 -5.66 -4.69
N VAL A 162 28.88 -6.77 -3.95
CA VAL A 162 27.92 -6.88 -2.84
C VAL A 162 28.33 -5.95 -1.69
N ALA A 163 29.62 -5.90 -1.37
CA ALA A 163 30.16 -5.03 -0.34
C ALA A 163 29.87 -3.54 -0.62
N ALA A 164 29.93 -3.11 -1.88
CA ALA A 164 29.57 -1.75 -2.29
C ALA A 164 28.04 -1.49 -2.30
N LEU A 165 27.23 -2.49 -2.65
CA LEU A 165 25.77 -2.36 -2.67
C LEU A 165 25.14 -2.28 -1.28
N LEU A 166 25.73 -2.92 -0.27
CA LEU A 166 25.25 -2.89 1.11
C LEU A 166 25.13 -1.47 1.70
N PRO A 167 26.18 -0.62 1.71
CA PRO A 167 26.07 0.74 2.23
C PRO A 167 25.11 1.60 1.41
N GLY A 168 25.09 1.44 0.08
CA GLY A 168 24.12 2.14 -0.78
C GLY A 168 22.66 1.81 -0.40
N ASN A 169 22.35 0.53 -0.20
CA ASN A 169 21.03 0.10 0.27
C ASN A 169 20.73 0.57 1.70
N ALA A 170 21.73 0.59 2.58
CA ALA A 170 21.58 1.09 3.94
C ALA A 170 21.20 2.59 3.94
N VAL A 171 21.86 3.41 3.12
CA VAL A 171 21.53 4.84 2.97
C VAL A 171 20.10 5.02 2.46
N LEU A 172 19.69 4.27 1.43
CA LEU A 172 18.32 4.33 0.90
C LEU A 172 17.27 3.87 1.92
N LEU A 173 17.59 2.87 2.73
CA LEU A 173 16.74 2.40 3.82
C LEU A 173 16.59 3.49 4.90
N LEU A 174 17.71 4.07 5.35
CA LEU A 174 17.70 5.15 6.35
C LEU A 174 16.92 6.36 5.85
N TRP A 175 17.11 6.76 4.59
CA TRP A 175 16.31 7.80 3.95
C TRP A 175 14.81 7.49 4.01
N ARG A 176 14.41 6.27 3.65
CA ARG A 176 13.00 5.85 3.70
C ARG A 176 12.44 5.85 5.12
N ILE A 177 13.22 5.43 6.12
CA ILE A 177 12.82 5.46 7.53
C ILE A 177 12.67 6.91 7.99
N GLY A 178 13.63 7.78 7.67
CA GLY A 178 13.60 9.21 7.99
C GLY A 178 12.38 9.91 7.41
N MET A 179 12.09 9.71 6.12
CA MET A 179 10.90 10.27 5.47
C MET A 179 9.61 9.78 6.12
N ARG A 180 9.52 8.49 6.47
CA ARG A 180 8.35 7.94 7.19
C ARG A 180 8.19 8.61 8.55
N ALA A 181 9.26 8.71 9.34
CA ALA A 181 9.21 9.31 10.67
C ALA A 181 8.86 10.80 10.60
N ALA A 182 9.44 11.55 9.66
CA ALA A 182 9.16 12.97 9.45
C ALA A 182 7.69 13.22 9.09
N ILE A 183 7.13 12.47 8.13
CA ILE A 183 5.72 12.60 7.74
C ILE A 183 4.80 12.18 8.90
N THR A 184 5.13 11.08 9.60
CA THR A 184 4.34 10.63 10.76
C THR A 184 4.35 11.68 11.87
N ARG A 185 5.50 12.32 12.12
CA ARG A 185 5.63 13.41 13.09
C ARG A 185 4.71 14.58 12.77
N GLN A 186 4.67 14.99 11.49
CA GLN A 186 3.84 16.12 11.06
C GLN A 186 2.34 15.87 11.24
N VAL A 187 1.90 14.61 11.10
CA VAL A 187 0.46 14.27 11.13
C VAL A 187 0.00 13.81 12.52
N TYR A 188 0.83 13.04 13.23
CA TYR A 188 0.45 12.35 14.47
C TYR A 188 1.33 12.68 15.68
N GLY A 189 2.32 13.56 15.52
CA GLY A 189 3.23 13.96 16.58
C GLY A 189 4.45 13.05 16.76
N TRP A 190 5.37 13.47 17.63
CA TRP A 190 6.68 12.84 17.76
C TRP A 190 6.63 11.42 18.35
N ARG A 191 5.69 11.13 19.25
CA ARG A 191 5.52 9.79 19.86
C ARG A 191 5.21 8.75 18.78
N GLU A 192 4.29 9.08 17.88
CA GLU A 192 3.93 8.21 16.76
C GLU A 192 5.05 8.10 15.72
N ALA A 193 5.87 9.14 15.56
CA ALA A 193 7.06 9.06 14.73
C ALA A 193 8.06 8.03 15.27
N CYS A 194 8.30 8.00 16.59
CA CYS A 194 9.14 6.98 17.21
C CYS A 194 8.57 5.58 17.00
N TRP A 195 7.27 5.39 17.23
CA TRP A 195 6.59 4.11 17.01
C TRP A 195 6.51 3.69 15.54
N SER A 196 6.67 4.62 14.58
CA SER A 196 6.66 4.30 13.15
C SER A 196 7.82 3.38 12.71
N VAL A 197 8.93 3.41 13.45
CA VAL A 197 10.14 2.59 13.18
C VAL A 197 9.93 1.12 13.57
N PRO A 198 9.60 0.75 14.82
CA PRO A 198 9.35 -0.65 15.17
C PRO A 198 8.16 -1.25 14.40
N ARG A 199 7.16 -0.42 14.04
CA ARG A 199 6.04 -0.85 13.18
C ARG A 199 6.46 -1.31 11.78
N LEU A 200 7.68 -1.02 11.32
CA LEU A 200 8.21 -1.57 10.07
C LEU A 200 8.31 -3.10 10.13
N LEU A 201 8.78 -3.64 11.26
CA LEU A 201 8.93 -5.08 11.46
C LEU A 201 7.55 -5.76 11.48
N VAL A 202 6.60 -5.18 12.20
CA VAL A 202 5.20 -5.64 12.23
C VAL A 202 4.58 -5.59 10.83
N GLY A 203 4.81 -4.49 10.10
CA GLY A 203 4.32 -4.31 8.74
C GLY A 203 4.91 -5.32 7.73
N ASN A 204 6.18 -5.69 7.90
CA ASN A 204 6.86 -6.72 7.12
C ASN A 204 6.29 -8.11 7.41
N TYR A 205 6.12 -8.45 8.69
CA TYR A 205 5.48 -9.69 9.13
C TYR A 205 4.07 -9.85 8.54
N ILE A 206 3.23 -8.81 8.67
CA ILE A 206 1.89 -8.79 8.07
C ILE A 206 1.96 -8.90 6.53
N ALA A 207 2.95 -8.27 5.88
CA ALA A 207 3.11 -8.35 4.43
C ALA A 207 3.39 -9.79 3.94
N LEU A 208 4.28 -10.50 4.62
CA LEU A 208 4.65 -11.89 4.31
C LEU A 208 3.43 -12.81 4.42
N LEU A 209 2.68 -12.70 5.51
CA LEU A 209 1.45 -13.47 5.72
C LEU A 209 0.36 -13.11 4.70
N ALA A 210 0.17 -11.82 4.43
CA ALA A 210 -0.80 -11.33 3.45
C ALA A 210 -0.50 -11.82 2.04
N ALA A 211 0.77 -11.84 1.63
CA ALA A 211 1.17 -12.33 0.32
C ALA A 211 0.87 -13.82 0.15
N ARG A 212 1.20 -14.64 1.15
CA ARG A 212 0.83 -16.06 1.16
C ARG A 212 -0.68 -16.23 0.99
N ARG A 213 -1.48 -15.51 1.79
CA ARG A 213 -2.95 -15.56 1.69
C ARG A 213 -3.47 -15.09 0.33
N ALA A 214 -2.90 -14.03 -0.24
CA ALA A 214 -3.29 -13.49 -1.54
C ALA A 214 -3.02 -14.47 -2.68
N VAL A 215 -1.84 -15.12 -2.70
CA VAL A 215 -1.50 -16.12 -3.70
C VAL A 215 -2.45 -17.32 -3.63
N TRP A 216 -2.70 -17.85 -2.44
CA TRP A 216 -3.66 -18.95 -2.27
C TRP A 216 -5.06 -18.59 -2.75
N ARG A 217 -5.55 -17.39 -2.41
CA ARG A 217 -6.85 -16.88 -2.88
C ARG A 217 -6.90 -16.78 -4.40
N TYR A 218 -5.85 -16.23 -5.00
CA TYR A 218 -5.77 -16.07 -6.44
C TYR A 218 -5.76 -17.43 -7.16
N VAL A 219 -5.00 -18.41 -6.66
CA VAL A 219 -4.99 -19.77 -7.20
C VAL A 219 -6.37 -20.42 -7.08
N THR A 220 -7.08 -20.24 -5.97
CA THR A 220 -8.46 -20.73 -5.81
C THR A 220 -9.41 -20.08 -6.81
N MET A 221 -9.27 -18.77 -7.05
CA MET A 221 -10.07 -18.03 -8.03
C MET A 221 -9.82 -18.54 -9.46
N LEU A 222 -8.55 -18.79 -9.83
CA LEU A 222 -8.18 -19.39 -11.12
C LEU A 222 -8.74 -20.82 -11.31
N ARG A 223 -9.05 -21.52 -10.22
CA ARG A 223 -9.69 -22.85 -10.23
C ARG A 223 -11.22 -22.77 -10.25
N GLY A 224 -11.80 -21.59 -10.46
CA GLY A 224 -13.25 -21.38 -10.49
C GLY A 224 -13.90 -21.20 -9.11
N GLY A 225 -13.10 -21.02 -8.05
CA GLY A 225 -13.64 -20.70 -6.72
C GLY A 225 -14.23 -19.28 -6.67
N ALA A 226 -15.31 -19.12 -5.92
CA ALA A 226 -16.01 -17.83 -5.78
C ALA A 226 -15.11 -16.75 -5.14
N VAL A 227 -15.27 -15.52 -5.61
CA VAL A 227 -14.62 -14.34 -5.02
C VAL A 227 -15.34 -13.99 -3.71
N THR A 228 -14.83 -14.47 -2.58
CA THR A 228 -15.38 -14.09 -1.27
C THR A 228 -14.90 -12.70 -0.87
N TRP A 229 -15.82 -11.74 -0.84
CA TRP A 229 -15.56 -10.40 -0.33
C TRP A 229 -15.56 -10.38 1.20
N ASP A 230 -14.37 -10.39 1.80
CA ASP A 230 -14.22 -10.11 3.24
C ASP A 230 -14.22 -8.59 3.46
N LYS A 231 -15.34 -8.05 3.96
CA LYS A 231 -15.43 -6.63 4.32
C LYS A 231 -14.47 -6.31 5.47
N THR A 232 -13.61 -5.32 5.28
CA THR A 232 -12.77 -4.79 6.37
C THR A 232 -13.66 -4.11 7.41
N GLN A 233 -13.55 -4.49 8.68
CA GLN A 233 -14.19 -3.76 9.77
C GLN A 233 -13.39 -2.49 10.07
N HIS A 234 -14.08 -1.34 10.14
CA HIS A 234 -13.46 -0.06 10.42
C HIS A 234 -13.82 0.39 11.83
N HIS A 235 -12.80 0.73 12.61
CA HIS A 235 -12.96 1.41 13.90
C HIS A 235 -12.58 2.88 13.72
N PHE A 236 -13.48 3.79 14.10
CA PHE A 236 -13.27 5.22 14.00
C PHE A 236 -12.98 5.80 15.39
N PRO A 237 -12.08 6.79 15.50
CA PRO A 237 -11.87 7.54 16.74
C PRO A 237 -13.15 8.26 17.18
N ASP A 238 -13.34 8.40 18.49
CA ASP A 238 -14.44 9.18 19.05
C ASP A 238 -14.32 10.65 18.62
N VAL A 239 -15.39 11.16 18.02
CA VAL A 239 -15.45 12.54 17.50
C VAL A 239 -15.23 13.56 18.61
N ALA A 240 -15.72 13.28 19.82
CA ALA A 240 -15.56 14.18 20.97
C ALA A 240 -14.10 14.29 21.44
N ALA A 241 -13.33 13.21 21.35
CA ALA A 241 -11.91 13.19 21.74
C ALA A 241 -11.02 13.96 20.75
N ILE A 242 -11.43 14.06 19.48
CA ILE A 242 -10.68 14.78 18.44
C ILE A 242 -10.75 16.30 18.65
N ASP A 243 -11.91 16.82 19.05
CA ASP A 243 -12.10 18.26 19.31
C ASP A 243 -11.37 18.74 20.57
N ALA A 244 -11.18 17.87 21.58
CA ALA A 244 -10.41 18.19 22.78
C ALA A 244 -8.92 18.44 22.50
N THR A 245 -8.32 17.71 21.54
CA THR A 245 -6.93 17.95 21.09
C THR A 245 -6.74 19.20 20.24
N LYS A 246 -7.84 19.87 19.81
CA LYS A 246 -7.80 21.08 18.97
C LYS A 246 -7.77 22.40 19.75
N ARG A 247 -7.91 22.40 21.08
CA ARG A 247 -7.69 23.61 21.88
C ARG A 247 -6.21 23.68 22.27
N PRO A 248 -5.36 24.48 21.59
CA PRO A 248 -4.17 24.96 22.28
C PRO A 248 -4.67 25.74 23.50
N THR A 249 -4.35 25.24 24.68
CA THR A 249 -4.32 26.08 25.88
C THR A 249 -3.45 27.29 25.56
N LEU A 250 -4.07 28.46 25.52
CA LEU A 250 -3.39 29.74 25.67
C LEU A 250 -2.63 29.75 26.99
#